data_AF-A0A1F2VIR7-F1
#
_entry.id   AF-A0A1F2VIR7-F1
#
_cell.length_a   1.000
_cell.length_b   1.000
_cell.length_c   1.000
_cell.angle_alpha   90.00
_cell.angle_beta   90.00
_cell.angle_gamma   90.00
#
_symmetry.space_group_name_H-M   'P 1'
#
loop_
_entity.id
_entity.type
_entity.pdbx_description
1 polymer ?
#
loop_
_entity_poly.entity_id
_entity_poly.type
_entity_poly.pdbx_seq_one_letter_code
_entity_poly.pdbx_strand_id
1 'polypeptide(L)' 'MTGSGQDSMTQALAEADDLLREVAAALQRDPGLDPDTVRHTLALLRLDPLTRLNRSLLRGRTAAVHRT' A
#
# COMPACT_ATOMS: atom_id res chain seq x y z
N MET A 1 0.36 23.61 -20.97
CA MET A 1 0.23 23.25 -19.54
C MET A 1 -0.15 21.77 -19.36
N THR A 2 0.58 20.84 -20.00
CA THR A 2 0.27 19.38 -19.99
C THR A 2 1.28 18.53 -19.20
N GLY A 3 2.39 19.11 -18.71
CA GLY A 3 3.46 18.35 -18.05
C GLY A 3 3.11 17.76 -16.68
N SER A 4 2.29 18.45 -15.88
CA SER A 4 2.02 18.07 -14.48
C SER A 4 1.36 16.68 -14.31
N GLY A 5 0.55 16.24 -15.27
CA GLY A 5 -0.09 14.92 -15.22
C GLY A 5 0.84 13.77 -15.63
N GLN A 6 1.77 14.02 -16.56
CA GLN A 6 2.74 13.01 -17.01
C GLN A 6 3.82 12.77 -15.94
N ASP A 7 4.23 13.82 -15.24
CA ASP A 7 5.21 13.72 -14.16
C ASP A 7 4.63 12.92 -12.97
N SER A 8 3.37 13.18 -12.62
CA SER A 8 2.66 12.45 -11.55
C SER A 8 2.48 10.96 -11.87
N MET A 9 2.19 10.62 -13.13
CA MET A 9 2.07 9.22 -13.57
C MET A 9 3.43 8.51 -13.52
N THR A 10 4.49 9.16 -14.00
CA THR A 10 5.84 8.60 -14.00
C THR A 10 6.32 8.33 -12.57
N GLN A 11 6.04 9.26 -11.65
CA GLN A 11 6.35 9.08 -10.24
C GLN A 11 5.56 7.90 -9.62
N ALA A 12 4.25 7.80 -9.90
CA ALA A 12 3.45 6.69 -9.39
C ALA A 12 3.93 5.32 -9.90
N LEU A 13 4.40 5.24 -11.15
CA LEU A 13 4.99 4.03 -11.72
C LEU A 13 6.31 3.66 -11.04
N ALA A 14 7.19 4.64 -10.82
CA ALA A 14 8.44 4.40 -10.10
C ALA A 14 8.19 3.91 -8.66
N GLU A 15 7.24 4.55 -7.96
CA GLU A 15 6.85 4.12 -6.61
C GLU A 15 6.26 2.69 -6.60
N ALA A 16 5.51 2.31 -7.63
CA ALA A 16 4.98 0.95 -7.79
C ALA A 16 6.10 -0.08 -8.03
N ASP A 17 7.07 0.23 -8.88
CA ASP A 17 8.23 -0.64 -9.13
C ASP A 17 9.06 -0.83 -7.85
N ASP A 18 9.27 0.24 -7.09
CA ASP A 18 9.97 0.17 -5.80
C ASP A 18 9.25 -0.75 -4.83
N LEU A 19 7.91 -0.69 -4.78
CA LEU A 19 7.10 -1.56 -3.93
C LEU A 19 7.26 -3.03 -4.33
N LEU A 20 7.22 -3.32 -5.63
CA LEU A 20 7.38 -4.68 -6.13
C LEU A 20 8.77 -5.25 -5.83
N ARG A 21 9.82 -4.41 -5.88
CA ARG A 21 11.17 -4.81 -5.48
C ARG A 21 11.26 -5.17 -4.00
N GLU A 22 10.63 -4.40 -3.13
CA GLU A 22 10.57 -4.72 -1.69
C GLU A 22 9.79 -6.01 -1.41
N VAL A 23 8.65 -6.21 -2.09
CA VAL A 23 7.87 -7.45 -2.00
C VAL A 23 8.73 -8.65 -2.41
N ALA A 24 9.43 -8.57 -3.54
CA ALA A 24 10.31 -9.63 -4.00
C ALA A 24 11.43 -9.93 -2.98
N ALA A 25 12.03 -8.89 -2.40
CA ALA A 25 13.06 -9.05 -1.38
C ALA A 25 12.54 -9.67 -0.07
N ALA A 26 11.29 -9.41 0.31
CA ALA A 26 10.64 -10.03 1.45
C ALA A 26 10.35 -11.52 1.19
N LEU A 27 9.77 -11.85 0.03
CA LEU A 27 9.49 -13.22 -0.36
C LEU A 27 10.76 -14.07 -0.58
N GLN A 28 11.87 -13.44 -0.99
CA GLN A 28 13.15 -14.13 -1.06
C GLN A 28 13.72 -14.49 0.31
N ARG A 29 13.53 -13.62 1.31
CA ARG A 29 13.96 -13.90 2.69
C ARG A 29 13.10 -14.96 3.37
N ASP A 30 11.80 -14.92 3.12
CA ASP A 30 10.84 -15.88 3.65
C ASP A 30 9.81 -16.27 2.58
N PRO A 31 10.06 -17.37 1.85
CA PRO A 31 9.16 -17.85 0.81
C PRO A 31 7.80 -18.36 1.32
N GLY A 32 7.62 -18.52 2.63
CA GLY A 32 6.36 -18.97 3.23
C GLY A 32 5.33 -17.85 3.39
N LEU A 33 5.71 -16.60 3.18
CA LEU A 33 4.82 -15.45 3.30
C LEU A 33 3.80 -15.39 2.16
N ASP A 34 2.57 -14.98 2.50
CA ASP A 34 1.54 -14.69 1.51
C ASP A 34 1.88 -13.41 0.72
N PRO A 35 2.06 -13.48 -0.62
CA PRO A 35 2.47 -12.34 -1.44
C PRO A 35 1.54 -11.13 -1.35
N ASP A 36 0.22 -11.37 -1.29
CA ASP A 36 -0.76 -10.29 -1.23
C ASP A 36 -0.74 -9.59 0.12
N THR A 37 -0.56 -10.32 1.20
CA THR A 37 -0.40 -9.79 2.55
C THR A 37 0.88 -8.96 2.67
N VAL A 38 1.99 -9.44 2.10
CA VAL A 38 3.26 -8.70 2.07
C VAL A 38 3.10 -7.39 1.30
N ARG A 39 2.55 -7.47 0.07
CA ARG A 39 2.29 -6.30 -0.78
C ARG A 39 1.38 -5.29 -0.08
N HIS A 40 0.28 -5.76 0.49
CA HIS A 40 -0.67 -4.91 1.20
C HIS A 40 -0.04 -4.21 2.39
N THR A 41 0.74 -4.96 3.19
CA THR A 41 1.38 -4.44 4.39
C THR A 41 2.44 -3.39 4.04
N LEU A 42 3.32 -3.67 3.08
CA LEU A 42 4.33 -2.71 2.63
C LEU A 42 3.69 -1.45 2.03
N ALA A 43 2.65 -1.61 1.22
CA ALA A 43 1.89 -0.47 0.69
C ALA A 43 1.27 0.40 1.80
N LEU A 44 0.78 -0.22 2.88
CA LEU A 44 0.28 0.52 4.04
C LEU A 44 1.40 1.22 4.80
N LEU A 45 2.56 0.60 4.98
CA LEU A 45 3.68 1.20 5.73
C LEU A 45 4.28 2.44 5.05
N ARG A 46 4.13 2.56 3.73
CA ARG A 46 4.53 3.76 2.97
C ARG A 46 3.60 4.96 3.15
N LEU A 47 2.39 4.75 3.69
CA LEU A 47 1.47 5.85 4.00
C LEU A 47 1.89 6.54 5.30
N ASP A 48 1.62 7.84 5.38
CA ASP A 48 1.75 8.59 6.63
C ASP A 48 1.02 7.88 7.79
N PRO A 49 1.59 7.87 9.01
CA PRO A 49 0.99 7.22 10.17
C PRO A 49 -0.46 7.64 10.43
N LEU A 50 -0.78 8.93 10.23
CA LEU A 50 -2.13 9.46 10.39
C LEU A 50 -3.09 8.91 9.32
N THR A 51 -2.63 8.79 8.07
CA THR A 51 -3.41 8.20 6.97
C THR A 51 -3.71 6.73 7.23
N ARG A 52 -2.73 5.98 7.76
CA ARG A 52 -2.92 4.58 8.17
C ARG A 52 -3.93 4.45 9.30
N LEU A 53 -3.82 5.29 10.33
CA LEU A 53 -4.77 5.32 11.45
C LEU A 53 -6.18 5.63 10.97
N ASN A 54 -6.35 6.68 10.17
CA ASN A 54 -7.65 7.04 9.59
C ASN A 54 -8.26 5.90 8.78
N ARG A 55 -7.46 5.22 7.95
CA ARG A 55 -7.94 4.07 7.17
C ARG A 55 -8.37 2.90 8.06
N SER A 56 -7.63 2.64 9.14
CA SER A 56 -7.98 1.63 10.14
C SER A 56 -9.28 1.96 10.86
N LEU A 57 -9.43 3.20 11.35
CA LEU A 57 -10.64 3.68 12.02
C LEU A 57 -11.86 3.65 11.10
N LEU A 58 -11.72 4.07 9.85
CA LEU A 58 -12.78 4.00 8.86
C LEU A 58 -13.23 2.56 8.64
N ARG A 59 -12.30 1.61 8.43
CA ARG A 59 -12.64 0.19 8.28
C ARG A 59 -13.33 -0.37 9.53
N GLY A 60 -12.84 -0.03 10.73
CA GLY A 60 -13.47 -0.43 12.00
C GLY A 60 -14.89 0.09 12.15
N ARG A 61 -15.13 1.34 11.71
CA ARG A 61 -16.48 1.94 11.70
C ARG A 61 -17.40 1.24 10.71
N THR A 62 -16.95 0.95 9.49
CA THR A 62 -17.76 0.24 8.50
C THR A 62 -18.07 -1.20 8.94
N ALA A 63 -17.11 -1.88 9.59
CA ALA A 63 -17.32 -3.22 10.15
C ALA A 63 -18.33 -3.23 11.31
N ALA A 64 -18.37 -2.16 12.12
CA ALA A 64 -19.38 -2.00 13.17
C ALA A 64 -20.79 -1.76 12.58
N VAL A 65 -20.91 -1.02 11.48
CA VAL A 65 -22.19 -0.74 10.80
C VAL A 65 -22.81 -2.00 10.16
N HIS A 66 -22.00 -2.96 9.70
CA HIS A 66 -22.50 -4.20 9.09
C HIS A 66 -22.84 -5.31 10.10
N ARG A 67 -22.77 -5.02 11.42
CA ARG A 67 -23.02 -6.00 12.49
C ARG A 67 -24.38 -5.83 13.19
N THR A 68 -25.23 -4.93 12.69
CA THR A 68 -26.61 -4.68 13.16
C THR A 68 -27.59 -5.13 12.10
#